data_AF-A0A4Q2KE00-F1
#
_entry.id   AF-A0A4Q2KE00-F1
#
_cell.length_a   1.000
_cell.length_b   1.000
_cell.length_c   1.000
_cell.angle_alpha   90.00
_cell.angle_beta   90.00
_cell.angle_gamma   90.00
#
_symmetry.space_group_name_H-M   'P 1'
#
loop_
_entity.id
_entity.type
_entity.pdbx_description
1 polymer ?
#
loop_
_entity_poly.entity_id
_entity_poly.type
_entity_poly.pdbx_seq_one_letter_code
_entity_poly.pdbx_strand_id
1 'polypeptide(L)'
;MKKFAAILSLVLCLAFFAACGEIEENTKPVISGFADTYTVKAGEEFDALQGVSAFDKEDGDLTDKIVVSSMPEVEFRGGKAVFAQEGSYDIIYSVTDSGKLKTEEFAALTVTAADAVETLYHTFDFSKSSAEIGRGGWDVTLAGAGAATVNLREGLLYADVTAGGAGAGEVILQKTDFAVEAGASYDVRLYLGATANLNVLTAVQNADGVNVDTTFRSVELTDSVQIVTMTFKADTTADNMKIVVYMGGGAGAYGVYLEKAEIYSSTGVENLTEVYKQDFSDAAVMNGVANTAFDEVSVLSLSEGKLKVEIPNYPENREEVWLRSFSVATDLDLKEGSSYRVTASVTATAAQTYYINYENAELAFESRAGQNGGTWAVGGNALSVDFTASKDLENMSFHFQLGKAPAETASNVITIDNLKVEEITSVPDTVKETTRFMPYGENTGYDVFNGSDDTSGKFDGTGRIYTDGGALHYIVSNVGSVDYYNKVIFRLELEEMATYKFVFKAKADKEVKGAFLVNLTNGAYDPIALAFPVLTTEAQEFTVLATRDVLLDNSYDIIYQCGGADNAGKGALHIEISDFRVYKIA
;
A
#
# COMPACT_ATOMS: atom_id res chain seq x y z
N MET A 1 -52.47 37.18 134.19
CA MET A 1 -51.26 36.88 135.00
C MET A 1 -50.23 36.23 134.09
N LYS A 2 -49.04 36.85 133.96
CA LYS A 2 -47.78 36.37 133.33
C LYS A 2 -47.82 36.13 131.79
N LYS A 3 -47.41 37.14 130.98
CA LYS A 3 -46.10 37.34 130.27
C LYS A 3 -45.96 36.41 129.04
N PHE A 4 -45.77 36.83 127.79
CA PHE A 4 -45.43 38.10 127.12
C PHE A 4 -46.00 38.05 125.67
N ALA A 5 -46.27 39.21 125.05
CA ALA A 5 -47.00 39.37 123.79
C ALA A 5 -46.11 39.90 122.63
N ALA A 6 -46.47 39.57 121.38
CA ALA A 6 -46.42 40.40 120.13
C ALA A 6 -46.41 39.46 118.88
N ILE A 7 -47.48 39.36 118.05
CA ILE A 7 -47.87 40.16 116.83
C ILE A 7 -47.09 39.69 115.57
N LEU A 8 -47.60 39.43 114.34
CA LEU A 8 -48.94 39.44 113.67
C LEU A 8 -48.78 38.96 112.18
N SER A 9 -49.73 38.17 111.69
CA SER A 9 -50.36 37.99 110.34
C SER A 9 -49.66 38.19 108.95
N LEU A 10 -49.78 37.15 108.10
CA LEU A 10 -50.14 36.99 106.66
C LEU A 10 -49.68 37.96 105.51
N VAL A 11 -49.23 37.34 104.39
CA VAL A 11 -49.09 37.76 102.94
C VAL A 11 -47.69 38.22 102.45
N LEU A 12 -47.25 37.65 101.30
CA LEU A 12 -46.54 38.25 100.12
C LEU A 12 -45.16 37.69 99.66
N CYS A 13 -45.12 37.32 98.37
CA CYS A 13 -44.11 37.37 97.28
C CYS A 13 -42.59 37.16 97.46
N LEU A 14 -42.02 36.54 96.39
CA LEU A 14 -40.78 36.83 95.62
C LEU A 14 -39.46 37.03 96.41
N ALA A 15 -38.29 36.51 96.03
CA ALA A 15 -37.75 36.15 94.73
C ALA A 15 -36.55 35.21 94.92
N PHE A 16 -36.33 34.28 93.99
CA PHE A 16 -34.98 33.82 93.63
C PHE A 16 -34.88 33.93 92.10
N PHE A 17 -33.95 34.78 91.64
CA PHE A 17 -33.74 35.11 90.24
C PHE A 17 -32.94 34.00 89.51
N ALA A 18 -33.46 33.63 88.34
CA ALA A 18 -32.80 33.34 87.06
C ALA A 18 -31.47 32.58 87.01
N ALA A 19 -31.46 31.45 86.28
CA ALA A 19 -31.04 31.45 84.88
C ALA A 19 -31.47 30.12 84.22
N CYS A 20 -32.49 30.20 83.36
CA CYS A 20 -32.78 29.17 82.36
C CYS A 20 -31.85 29.47 81.17
N GLY A 21 -30.82 28.66 80.96
CA GLY A 21 -30.04 28.68 79.73
C GLY A 21 -30.78 27.86 78.69
N GLU A 22 -31.20 28.51 77.61
CA GLU A 22 -31.73 27.88 76.41
C GLU A 22 -30.64 26.96 75.84
N ILE A 23 -30.97 25.68 75.62
CA ILE A 23 -30.06 24.74 74.96
C ILE A 23 -30.22 25.04 73.47
N GLU A 24 -29.30 25.80 72.86
CA GLU A 24 -29.31 25.98 71.40
C GLU A 24 -29.04 24.61 70.73
N GLU A 25 -29.93 24.22 69.82
CA GLU A 25 -29.78 23.01 69.00
C GLU A 25 -28.68 23.23 67.95
N ASN A 26 -27.72 22.32 67.85
CA ASN A 26 -26.59 22.42 66.92
C ASN A 26 -27.07 22.33 65.46
N THR A 27 -26.60 23.22 64.59
CA THR A 27 -26.98 23.27 63.18
C THR A 27 -25.91 22.70 62.25
N LYS A 28 -26.26 22.42 60.99
CA LYS A 28 -25.28 21.92 60.01
C LYS A 28 -24.39 23.07 59.52
N PRO A 29 -23.09 22.80 59.25
CA PRO A 29 -22.22 23.78 58.61
C PRO A 29 -22.66 24.06 57.17
N VAL A 30 -22.35 25.25 56.66
CA VAL A 30 -22.64 25.67 55.29
C VAL A 30 -21.32 25.83 54.52
N ILE A 31 -21.19 25.14 53.39
CA ILE A 31 -20.07 25.29 52.45
C ILE A 31 -20.47 26.36 51.42
N SER A 32 -19.55 27.25 51.05
CA SER A 32 -19.80 28.33 50.09
C SER A 32 -18.55 28.68 49.30
N GLY A 33 -18.72 29.30 48.12
CA GLY A 33 -17.61 29.76 47.28
C GLY A 33 -17.06 28.74 46.29
N PHE A 34 -17.63 27.53 46.25
CA PHE A 34 -17.40 26.57 45.16
C PHE A 34 -18.24 26.94 43.92
N ALA A 35 -17.83 26.48 42.75
CA ALA A 35 -18.58 26.60 41.50
C ALA A 35 -19.30 25.28 41.20
N ASP A 36 -20.43 25.35 40.50
CA ASP A 36 -21.17 24.16 40.07
C ASP A 36 -20.39 23.33 39.03
N THR A 37 -19.53 23.99 38.25
CA THR A 37 -18.75 23.36 37.18
C THR A 37 -17.33 23.91 37.08
N TYR A 38 -16.39 23.04 36.75
CA TYR A 38 -14.97 23.35 36.52
C TYR A 38 -14.47 22.71 35.22
N THR A 39 -13.39 23.25 34.67
CA THR A 39 -12.69 22.66 33.52
C THR A 39 -11.18 22.76 33.72
N VAL A 40 -10.47 21.68 33.46
CA VAL A 40 -9.00 21.59 33.55
C VAL A 40 -8.48 20.68 32.44
N LYS A 41 -7.24 20.84 31.98
CA LYS A 41 -6.63 19.87 31.07
C LYS A 41 -6.03 18.70 31.85
N ALA A 42 -6.02 17.51 31.25
CA ALA A 42 -5.30 16.37 31.80
C ALA A 42 -3.81 16.73 32.01
N GLY A 43 -3.28 16.40 33.19
CA GLY A 43 -1.91 16.74 33.58
C GLY A 43 -1.72 18.12 34.25
N GLU A 44 -2.71 19.02 34.21
CA GLU A 44 -2.66 20.28 34.95
C GLU A 44 -3.15 20.12 36.41
N GLU A 45 -2.63 20.96 37.31
CA GLU A 45 -3.06 20.98 38.72
C GLU A 45 -4.43 21.68 38.85
N PHE A 46 -5.39 20.98 39.44
CA PHE A 46 -6.71 21.50 39.82
C PHE A 46 -6.75 21.79 41.32
N ASP A 47 -7.10 23.02 41.70
CA ASP A 47 -7.27 23.45 43.10
C ASP A 47 -8.76 23.59 43.43
N ALA A 48 -9.33 22.56 44.07
CA ALA A 48 -10.75 22.53 44.41
C ALA A 48 -11.12 23.50 45.54
N LEU A 49 -10.15 23.86 46.42
CA LEU A 49 -10.43 24.72 47.57
C LEU A 49 -10.28 26.22 47.26
N GLN A 50 -9.94 26.58 46.01
CA GLN A 50 -9.77 27.97 45.63
C GLN A 50 -11.07 28.77 45.82
N GLY A 51 -11.09 29.62 46.85
CA GLY A 51 -12.24 30.46 47.18
C GLY A 51 -13.35 29.76 47.97
N VAL A 52 -13.17 28.49 48.33
CA VAL A 52 -14.15 27.72 49.11
C VAL A 52 -13.96 28.00 50.60
N SER A 53 -15.07 28.16 51.32
CA SER A 53 -15.12 28.38 52.77
C SER A 53 -16.24 27.56 53.40
N ALA A 54 -16.14 27.30 54.69
CA ALA A 54 -17.19 26.63 55.46
C ALA A 54 -17.42 27.35 56.79
N PHE A 55 -18.68 27.67 57.08
CA PHE A 55 -19.07 28.32 58.33
C PHE A 55 -20.20 27.58 59.01
N ASP A 56 -20.08 27.47 60.32
CA ASP A 56 -21.10 26.96 61.22
C ASP A 56 -21.49 28.04 62.24
N LYS A 57 -22.77 28.08 62.63
CA LYS A 57 -23.26 29.13 63.55
C LYS A 57 -22.68 28.96 64.95
N GLU A 58 -22.48 27.72 65.39
CA GLU A 58 -22.03 27.38 66.74
C GLU A 58 -20.50 27.18 66.82
N ASP A 59 -19.89 26.61 65.78
CA ASP A 59 -18.45 26.30 65.71
C ASP A 59 -17.60 27.36 64.98
N GLY A 60 -18.22 28.31 64.27
CA GLY A 60 -17.53 29.37 63.55
C GLY A 60 -16.90 28.92 62.23
N ASP A 61 -15.66 29.36 61.95
CA ASP A 61 -14.97 29.05 60.69
C ASP A 61 -14.41 27.63 60.69
N LEU A 62 -14.89 26.82 59.76
CA LEU A 62 -14.52 25.42 59.56
C LEU A 62 -13.78 25.20 58.24
N THR A 63 -13.31 26.25 57.58
CA THR A 63 -12.70 26.19 56.23
C THR A 63 -11.53 25.20 56.17
N ASP A 64 -10.66 25.17 57.18
CA ASP A 64 -9.52 24.24 57.25
C ASP A 64 -9.92 22.76 57.48
N LYS A 65 -11.20 22.49 57.75
CA LYS A 65 -11.75 21.14 57.96
C LYS A 65 -12.46 20.59 56.72
N ILE A 66 -12.52 21.33 55.61
CA ILE A 66 -13.09 20.83 54.36
C ILE A 66 -12.23 19.69 53.82
N VAL A 67 -12.87 18.57 53.51
CA VAL A 67 -12.29 17.42 52.84
C VAL A 67 -12.82 17.38 51.41
N VAL A 68 -11.93 17.23 50.44
CA VAL A 68 -12.27 17.10 49.02
C VAL A 68 -12.00 15.66 48.58
N SER A 69 -12.92 15.10 47.80
CA SER A 69 -12.77 13.81 47.12
C SER A 69 -13.41 13.87 45.75
N SER A 70 -13.21 12.85 44.92
CA SER A 70 -13.83 12.78 43.59
C SER A 70 -14.39 11.41 43.26
N MET A 71 -15.28 11.37 42.26
CA MET A 71 -15.72 10.15 41.60
C MET A 71 -15.54 10.29 40.07
N PRO A 72 -14.69 9.47 39.41
CA PRO A 72 -13.77 8.46 39.98
C PRO A 72 -12.75 9.02 40.99
N GLU A 73 -12.23 8.16 41.87
CA GLU A 73 -11.33 8.55 42.97
C GLU A 73 -9.97 9.04 42.46
N VAL A 74 -9.56 10.23 42.92
CA VAL A 74 -8.25 10.85 42.68
C VAL A 74 -7.71 11.37 44.02
N GLU A 75 -6.39 11.26 44.23
CA GLU A 75 -5.76 11.72 45.46
C GLU A 75 -5.64 13.25 45.49
N PHE A 76 -6.26 13.88 46.49
CA PHE A 76 -6.11 15.31 46.77
C PHE A 76 -5.07 15.55 47.87
N ARG A 77 -4.18 16.53 47.65
CA ARG A 77 -3.22 17.02 48.65
C ARG A 77 -3.42 18.51 48.86
N GLY A 78 -3.94 18.88 50.04
CA GLY A 78 -4.25 20.28 50.36
C GLY A 78 -5.30 20.88 49.42
N GLY A 79 -6.29 20.10 49.00
CA GLY A 79 -7.33 20.55 48.04
C GLY A 79 -6.92 20.50 46.57
N LYS A 80 -5.68 20.10 46.26
CA LYS A 80 -5.14 20.05 44.90
C LYS A 80 -4.99 18.62 44.38
N ALA A 81 -5.25 18.40 43.10
CA ALA A 81 -5.08 17.11 42.42
C ALA A 81 -4.65 17.30 40.95
N VAL A 82 -4.05 16.26 40.37
CA VAL A 82 -3.74 16.20 38.93
C VAL A 82 -4.49 15.00 38.33
N PHE A 83 -5.24 15.26 37.27
CA PHE A 83 -6.05 14.25 36.60
C PHE A 83 -5.30 13.75 35.37
N ALA A 84 -4.98 12.46 35.31
CA ALA A 84 -4.22 11.87 34.20
C ALA A 84 -5.10 11.53 32.98
N GLN A 85 -6.39 11.29 33.20
CA GLN A 85 -7.33 10.84 32.18
C GLN A 85 -8.40 11.90 31.95
N GLU A 86 -8.66 12.22 30.69
CA GLU A 86 -9.79 13.06 30.32
C GLU A 86 -11.13 12.41 30.68
N GLY A 87 -12.16 13.22 30.90
CA GLY A 87 -13.49 12.75 31.27
C GLY A 87 -14.17 13.63 32.31
N SER A 88 -15.29 13.12 32.82
CA SER A 88 -16.09 13.81 33.83
C SER A 88 -15.84 13.24 35.22
N TYR A 89 -15.65 14.12 36.19
CA TYR A 89 -15.45 13.78 37.59
C TYR A 89 -16.43 14.57 38.47
N ASP A 90 -17.05 13.91 39.44
CA ASP A 90 -17.83 14.59 40.47
C ASP A 90 -16.90 14.96 41.63
N ILE A 91 -16.74 16.24 41.91
CA ILE A 91 -15.99 16.76 43.07
C ILE A 91 -16.94 16.86 44.25
N ILE A 92 -16.56 16.25 45.36
CA ILE A 92 -17.36 16.17 46.58
C ILE A 92 -16.63 16.95 47.68
N TYR A 93 -17.22 18.05 48.11
CA TYR A 93 -16.79 18.82 49.27
C TYR A 93 -17.52 18.31 50.49
N SER A 94 -16.80 18.05 51.58
CA SER A 94 -17.42 17.65 52.83
C SER A 94 -16.81 18.33 54.04
N VAL A 95 -17.66 18.76 54.97
CA VAL A 95 -17.24 19.29 56.26
C VAL A 95 -18.12 18.71 57.36
N THR A 96 -17.52 18.41 58.51
CA THR A 96 -18.21 17.90 59.71
C THR A 96 -17.91 18.81 60.89
N ASP A 97 -18.96 19.23 61.59
CA ASP A 97 -18.87 20.09 62.77
C ASP A 97 -18.52 19.30 64.06
N SER A 98 -18.44 19.99 65.20
CA SER A 98 -18.17 19.35 66.50
C SER A 98 -19.36 18.53 67.03
N GLY A 99 -20.58 18.86 66.60
CA GLY A 99 -21.83 18.13 66.84
C GLY A 99 -22.00 16.86 66.00
N LYS A 100 -21.04 16.56 65.11
CA LYS A 100 -21.03 15.44 64.15
C LYS A 100 -22.07 15.55 63.04
N LEU A 101 -22.59 16.75 62.78
CA LEU A 101 -23.41 16.99 61.60
C LEU A 101 -22.51 17.25 60.39
N LYS A 102 -22.88 16.63 59.27
CA LYS A 102 -22.13 16.64 58.02
C LYS A 102 -22.91 17.37 56.93
N THR A 103 -22.19 18.19 56.17
CA THR A 103 -22.65 18.81 54.93
C THR A 103 -21.77 18.31 53.78
N GLU A 104 -22.41 18.03 52.65
CA GLU A 104 -21.78 17.63 51.40
C GLU A 104 -22.32 18.50 50.27
N GLU A 105 -21.42 18.97 49.42
CA GLU A 105 -21.74 19.73 48.20
C GLU A 105 -21.00 19.12 47.02
N PHE A 106 -21.58 19.25 45.82
CA PHE A 106 -21.10 18.58 44.61
C PHE A 106 -20.81 19.60 43.52
N ALA A 107 -19.74 19.37 42.77
CA ALA A 107 -19.43 20.12 41.56
C ALA A 107 -19.00 19.17 40.44
N ALA A 108 -19.31 19.50 39.20
CA ALA A 108 -18.83 18.73 38.05
C ALA A 108 -17.49 19.27 37.55
N LEU A 109 -16.50 18.40 37.37
CA LEU A 109 -15.23 18.72 36.73
C LEU A 109 -15.15 18.02 35.38
N THR A 110 -14.93 18.80 34.32
CA THR A 110 -14.58 18.26 32.99
C THR A 110 -13.07 18.36 32.79
N VAL A 111 -12.41 17.21 32.69
CA VAL A 111 -11.01 17.12 32.31
C VAL A 111 -10.95 16.94 30.79
N THR A 112 -10.36 17.89 30.07
CA THR A 112 -10.15 17.78 28.61
C THR A 112 -8.81 17.12 28.30
N ALA A 113 -8.65 16.54 27.10
CA ALA A 113 -7.36 16.05 26.61
C ALA A 113 -6.21 17.03 26.87
N ALA A 114 -5.04 16.48 27.19
CA ALA A 114 -3.80 17.24 27.18
C ALA A 114 -3.49 17.74 25.75
N ASP A 115 -2.70 18.80 25.64
CA ASP A 115 -2.19 19.20 24.34
C ASP A 115 -1.27 18.10 23.81
N ALA A 116 -1.56 17.60 22.61
CA ALA A 116 -0.77 16.56 21.98
C ALA A 116 0.68 17.03 21.79
N VAL A 117 1.65 16.26 22.29
CA VAL A 117 3.06 16.60 22.21
C VAL A 117 3.67 15.96 20.97
N GLU A 118 4.08 16.80 20.03
CA GLU A 118 4.78 16.35 18.83
C GLU A 118 6.29 16.27 19.08
N THR A 119 6.84 15.07 19.01
CA THR A 119 8.29 14.83 19.11
C THR A 119 8.82 14.41 17.75
N LEU A 120 9.91 15.02 17.28
CA LEU A 120 10.58 14.56 16.06
C LEU A 120 11.05 13.12 16.26
N TYR A 121 10.49 12.20 15.49
CA TYR A 121 10.74 10.77 15.58
C TYR A 121 11.78 10.31 14.55
N HIS A 122 11.65 10.77 13.31
CA HIS A 122 12.58 10.40 12.24
C HIS A 122 12.78 11.53 11.22
N THR A 123 13.93 11.54 10.56
CA THR A 123 14.21 12.39 9.39
C THR A 123 14.89 11.54 8.33
N PHE A 124 14.32 11.47 7.12
CA PHE A 124 14.92 10.73 6.02
C PHE A 124 16.15 11.46 5.48
N ASP A 125 17.24 10.72 5.33
CA ASP A 125 18.53 11.25 4.87
C ASP A 125 18.69 11.11 3.35
N PHE A 126 18.74 12.26 2.67
CA PHE A 126 18.95 12.35 1.23
C PHE A 126 20.38 12.77 0.85
N SER A 127 21.35 12.63 1.75
CA SER A 127 22.75 13.01 1.48
C SER A 127 23.54 11.98 0.66
N LYS A 128 23.05 10.73 0.54
CA LYS A 128 23.77 9.63 -0.13
C LYS A 128 23.70 9.69 -1.65
N SER A 129 24.85 9.80 -2.32
CA SER A 129 24.89 9.97 -3.79
C SER A 129 24.98 8.63 -4.54
N SER A 130 24.61 8.63 -5.83
CA SER A 130 24.76 7.47 -6.71
C SER A 130 26.21 7.01 -6.87
N ALA A 131 27.20 7.89 -6.66
CA ALA A 131 28.62 7.54 -6.74
C ALA A 131 29.05 6.50 -5.69
N GLU A 132 28.31 6.38 -4.59
CA GLU A 132 28.60 5.46 -3.48
C GLU A 132 28.14 4.02 -3.76
N ILE A 133 27.28 3.79 -4.77
CA ILE A 133 26.63 2.50 -5.07
C ILE A 133 27.45 1.62 -6.03
N GLY A 134 28.44 2.21 -6.72
CA GLY A 134 29.27 1.49 -7.69
C GLY A 134 28.53 1.13 -8.99
N ARG A 135 29.25 0.54 -9.94
CA ARG A 135 28.75 0.29 -11.32
C ARG A 135 28.17 -1.12 -11.52
N GLY A 136 28.09 -1.95 -10.49
CA GLY A 136 27.56 -3.31 -10.62
C GLY A 136 28.27 -4.20 -11.65
N GLY A 137 29.59 -4.01 -11.83
CA GLY A 137 30.40 -4.76 -12.80
C GLY A 137 30.32 -4.26 -14.25
N TRP A 138 29.63 -3.15 -14.50
CA TRP A 138 29.54 -2.55 -15.83
C TRP A 138 30.69 -1.57 -16.10
N ASP A 139 31.33 -1.72 -17.26
CA ASP A 139 32.38 -0.83 -17.76
C ASP A 139 32.40 -0.77 -19.29
N VAL A 140 33.19 0.14 -19.86
CA VAL A 140 33.39 0.23 -21.32
C VAL A 140 34.66 -0.48 -21.77
N THR A 141 34.56 -1.22 -22.87
CA THR A 141 35.70 -1.65 -23.67
C THR A 141 35.81 -0.76 -24.90
N LEU A 142 37.04 -0.31 -25.17
CA LEU A 142 37.36 0.60 -26.26
C LEU A 142 38.35 -0.05 -27.22
N ALA A 143 38.17 0.20 -28.51
CA ALA A 143 39.09 -0.22 -29.56
C ALA A 143 39.19 0.85 -30.66
N GLY A 144 40.25 0.79 -31.48
CA GLY A 144 40.41 1.69 -32.62
C GLY A 144 40.42 3.16 -32.22
N ALA A 145 39.52 3.95 -32.82
CA ALA A 145 39.33 5.36 -32.53
C ALA A 145 38.16 5.63 -31.57
N GLY A 146 37.53 4.57 -31.03
CA GLY A 146 36.46 4.67 -30.04
C GLY A 146 36.95 5.26 -28.72
N ALA A 147 36.19 6.19 -28.17
CA ALA A 147 36.50 6.86 -26.91
C ALA A 147 35.23 7.14 -26.11
N ALA A 148 35.14 6.56 -24.91
CA ALA A 148 34.04 6.78 -23.97
C ALA A 148 34.50 6.70 -22.51
N THR A 149 33.68 7.24 -21.61
CA THR A 149 33.84 7.09 -20.16
C THR A 149 32.54 6.60 -19.54
N VAL A 150 32.62 5.90 -18.40
CA VAL A 150 31.43 5.45 -17.67
C VAL A 150 31.30 6.22 -16.37
N ASN A 151 30.14 6.83 -16.12
CA ASN A 151 29.90 7.67 -14.96
C ASN A 151 28.51 7.36 -14.37
N LEU A 152 28.39 7.51 -13.05
CA LEU A 152 27.11 7.45 -12.36
C LEU A 152 26.59 8.86 -12.16
N ARG A 153 25.37 9.14 -12.60
CA ARG A 153 24.68 10.41 -12.34
C ARG A 153 23.18 10.22 -12.44
N GLU A 154 22.42 10.93 -11.60
CA GLU A 154 20.95 10.96 -11.66
C GLU A 154 20.26 9.58 -11.65
N GLY A 155 20.84 8.63 -10.90
CA GLY A 155 20.32 7.27 -10.79
C GLY A 155 20.60 6.38 -12.02
N LEU A 156 21.48 6.82 -12.92
CA LEU A 156 21.84 6.14 -14.17
C LEU A 156 23.32 5.79 -14.23
N LEU A 157 23.62 4.69 -14.93
CA LEU A 157 24.95 4.43 -15.47
C LEU A 157 25.04 5.03 -16.88
N TYR A 158 25.81 6.08 -17.04
CA TYR A 158 26.07 6.73 -18.33
C TYR A 158 27.38 6.24 -18.93
N ALA A 159 27.33 5.75 -20.17
CA ALA A 159 28.47 5.70 -21.06
C ALA A 159 28.50 6.97 -21.93
N ASP A 160 29.35 7.92 -21.56
CA ASP A 160 29.58 9.16 -22.29
C ASP A 160 30.58 8.90 -23.44
N VAL A 161 30.07 8.80 -24.67
CA VAL A 161 30.86 8.56 -25.87
C VAL A 161 31.29 9.89 -26.48
N THR A 162 32.60 10.10 -26.55
CA THR A 162 33.21 11.29 -27.18
C THR A 162 33.58 11.05 -28.65
N ALA A 163 33.84 9.80 -29.01
CA ALA A 163 34.01 9.35 -30.39
C ALA A 163 33.54 7.89 -30.53
N GLY A 164 32.59 7.63 -31.44
CA GLY A 164 32.05 6.28 -31.66
C GLY A 164 32.98 5.33 -32.43
N GLY A 165 34.03 5.85 -33.08
CA GLY A 165 34.91 5.05 -33.94
C GLY A 165 34.26 4.69 -35.29
N ALA A 166 34.95 3.88 -36.10
CA ALA A 166 34.47 3.50 -37.44
C ALA A 166 33.53 2.28 -37.42
N GLY A 167 33.65 1.42 -36.42
CA GLY A 167 32.83 0.21 -36.27
C GLY A 167 32.03 0.15 -34.96
N ALA A 168 30.92 -0.61 -34.99
CA ALA A 168 30.06 -0.83 -33.82
C ALA A 168 30.78 -1.42 -32.59
N GLY A 169 31.86 -2.19 -32.83
CA GLY A 169 32.72 -2.80 -31.81
C GLY A 169 33.79 -1.92 -31.19
N GLU A 170 33.93 -0.67 -31.62
CA GLU A 170 34.97 0.23 -31.09
C GLU A 170 34.60 0.86 -29.74
N VAL A 171 33.31 0.86 -29.39
CA VAL A 171 32.82 1.25 -28.06
C VAL A 171 31.75 0.26 -27.62
N ILE A 172 32.02 -0.47 -26.53
CA ILE A 172 31.13 -1.51 -26.00
C ILE A 172 30.93 -1.25 -24.51
N LEU A 173 29.68 -1.02 -24.07
CA LEU A 173 29.32 -1.08 -22.65
C LEU A 173 29.06 -2.55 -22.30
N GLN A 174 29.71 -3.07 -21.27
CA GLN A 174 29.61 -4.48 -20.94
C GLN A 174 29.67 -4.77 -19.43
N LYS A 175 29.01 -5.86 -19.04
CA LYS A 175 29.22 -6.57 -17.77
C LYS A 175 29.99 -7.85 -18.07
N THR A 176 31.03 -8.19 -17.30
CA THR A 176 31.92 -9.34 -17.59
C THR A 176 31.92 -10.45 -16.55
N ASP A 177 31.18 -10.26 -15.46
CA ASP A 177 31.03 -11.14 -14.30
C ASP A 177 29.61 -11.73 -14.26
N PHE A 178 29.07 -12.11 -15.43
CA PHE A 178 27.75 -12.74 -15.52
C PHE A 178 27.89 -14.26 -15.39
N ALA A 179 27.34 -14.83 -14.31
CA ALA A 179 27.34 -16.25 -14.06
C ALA A 179 26.07 -16.94 -14.59
N VAL A 180 26.24 -18.14 -15.14
CA VAL A 180 25.18 -18.99 -15.67
C VAL A 180 25.38 -20.44 -15.24
N GLU A 181 24.27 -21.17 -15.06
CA GLU A 181 24.24 -22.59 -14.72
C GLU A 181 23.71 -23.42 -15.91
N ALA A 182 24.37 -24.54 -16.21
CA ALA A 182 23.95 -25.43 -17.29
C ALA A 182 22.50 -25.91 -17.11
N GLY A 183 21.70 -25.79 -18.17
CA GLY A 183 20.30 -26.20 -18.21
C GLY A 183 19.31 -25.14 -17.73
N ALA A 184 19.77 -24.06 -17.08
CA ALA A 184 18.93 -22.95 -16.68
C ALA A 184 18.59 -22.04 -17.88
N SER A 185 17.39 -21.45 -17.85
CA SER A 185 16.97 -20.41 -18.78
C SER A 185 17.19 -19.04 -18.18
N TYR A 186 17.59 -18.07 -18.99
CA TYR A 186 17.87 -16.71 -18.56
C TYR A 186 17.07 -15.70 -19.39
N ASP A 187 16.44 -14.73 -18.72
CA ASP A 187 15.98 -13.48 -19.33
C ASP A 187 16.82 -12.33 -18.79
N VAL A 188 17.70 -11.80 -19.65
CA VAL A 188 18.48 -10.58 -19.35
C VAL A 188 17.75 -9.38 -19.93
N ARG A 189 17.36 -8.44 -19.07
CA ARG A 189 16.63 -7.22 -19.45
C ARG A 189 17.47 -5.99 -19.16
N LEU A 190 17.68 -5.18 -20.18
CA LEU A 190 18.39 -3.91 -20.08
C LEU A 190 17.42 -2.76 -20.33
N TYR A 191 17.37 -1.80 -19.40
CA TYR A 191 16.54 -0.60 -19.51
C TYR A 191 17.41 0.53 -20.04
N LEU A 192 17.50 0.64 -21.36
CA LEU A 192 18.47 1.47 -22.08
C LEU A 192 17.84 2.74 -22.64
N GLY A 193 18.59 3.83 -22.65
CA GLY A 193 18.27 5.03 -23.42
C GLY A 193 19.53 5.71 -23.93
N ALA A 194 19.36 6.78 -24.71
CA ALA A 194 20.44 7.53 -25.31
C ALA A 194 20.13 9.03 -25.40
N THR A 195 21.16 9.87 -25.38
CA THR A 195 20.99 11.34 -25.53
C THR A 195 20.77 11.77 -26.98
N ALA A 196 20.84 10.83 -27.92
CA ALA A 196 20.61 11.02 -29.33
C ALA A 196 20.07 9.70 -29.91
N ASN A 197 19.30 9.80 -30.99
CA ASN A 197 18.79 8.60 -31.66
C ASN A 197 19.96 7.76 -32.18
N LEU A 198 20.07 6.54 -31.69
CA LEU A 198 21.20 5.64 -31.99
C LEU A 198 20.69 4.21 -32.10
N ASN A 199 21.14 3.50 -33.13
CA ASN A 199 20.96 2.05 -33.18
C ASN A 199 22.12 1.37 -32.46
N VAL A 200 21.79 0.55 -31.47
CA VAL A 200 22.76 -0.28 -30.75
C VAL A 200 22.48 -1.76 -31.01
N LEU A 201 23.51 -2.60 -30.85
CA LEU A 201 23.35 -4.06 -30.85
C LEU A 201 23.58 -4.60 -29.46
N THR A 202 22.70 -5.47 -28.97
CA THR A 202 22.90 -6.18 -27.70
C THR A 202 23.07 -7.67 -27.91
N ALA A 203 23.86 -8.29 -27.03
CA ALA A 203 24.06 -9.73 -26.99
C ALA A 203 24.50 -10.22 -25.60
N VAL A 204 24.32 -11.52 -25.37
CA VAL A 204 25.04 -12.26 -24.33
C VAL A 204 26.13 -13.07 -25.01
N GLN A 205 27.34 -13.04 -24.46
CA GLN A 205 28.52 -13.70 -25.01
C GLN A 205 29.21 -14.58 -23.97
N ASN A 206 29.90 -15.60 -24.44
CA ASN A 206 30.85 -16.32 -23.60
C ASN A 206 32.14 -15.51 -23.38
N ALA A 207 33.06 -16.06 -22.58
CA ALA A 207 34.35 -15.41 -22.29
C ALA A 207 35.15 -15.04 -23.55
N ASP A 208 35.07 -15.84 -24.61
CA ASP A 208 35.76 -15.64 -25.89
C ASP A 208 35.09 -14.61 -26.80
N GLY A 209 33.94 -14.04 -26.40
CA GLY A 209 33.18 -13.07 -27.19
C GLY A 209 32.27 -13.70 -28.25
N VAL A 210 32.02 -15.01 -28.17
CA VAL A 210 31.05 -15.71 -29.03
C VAL A 210 29.66 -15.55 -28.45
N ASN A 211 28.70 -15.13 -29.27
CA ASN A 211 27.32 -14.96 -28.83
C ASN A 211 26.68 -16.28 -28.42
N VAL A 212 25.95 -16.28 -27.30
CA VAL A 212 25.20 -17.44 -26.80
C VAL A 212 23.95 -17.70 -27.63
N ASP A 213 23.28 -16.62 -28.06
CA ASP A 213 22.27 -16.64 -29.11
C ASP A 213 22.88 -16.04 -30.38
N THR A 214 22.84 -16.78 -31.49
CA THR A 214 23.37 -16.35 -32.80
C THR A 214 22.83 -15.02 -33.31
N THR A 215 21.76 -14.49 -32.71
CA THR A 215 21.08 -13.27 -33.17
C THR A 215 21.41 -12.06 -32.29
N PHE A 216 22.06 -11.04 -32.87
CA PHE A 216 22.11 -9.72 -32.25
C PHE A 216 20.72 -9.10 -32.18
N ARG A 217 20.39 -8.44 -31.08
CA ARG A 217 19.18 -7.61 -31.01
C ARG A 217 19.54 -6.18 -31.36
N SER A 218 19.02 -5.69 -32.47
CA SER A 218 19.15 -4.29 -32.87
C SER A 218 18.04 -3.48 -32.21
N VAL A 219 18.40 -2.40 -31.54
CA VAL A 219 17.47 -1.52 -30.84
C VAL A 219 17.78 -0.08 -31.18
N GLU A 220 16.76 0.66 -31.58
CA GLU A 220 16.82 2.11 -31.70
C GLU A 220 16.59 2.71 -30.31
N LEU A 221 17.62 3.35 -29.77
CA LEU A 221 17.54 4.11 -28.52
C LEU A 221 17.22 5.57 -28.82
N THR A 222 16.38 6.15 -27.97
CA THR A 222 16.09 7.59 -27.91
C THR A 222 16.32 8.08 -26.48
N ASP A 223 15.93 9.31 -26.18
CA ASP A 223 15.89 9.88 -24.82
C ASP A 223 14.88 9.19 -23.88
N SER A 224 14.11 8.23 -24.39
CA SER A 224 13.13 7.45 -23.65
C SER A 224 13.66 6.02 -23.45
N VAL A 225 13.46 5.50 -22.24
CA VAL A 225 13.92 4.16 -21.86
C VAL A 225 13.21 3.09 -22.70
N GLN A 226 14.00 2.26 -23.37
CA GLN A 226 13.60 1.06 -24.08
C GLN A 226 14.02 -0.17 -23.26
N ILE A 227 13.15 -1.18 -23.22
CA ILE A 227 13.46 -2.45 -22.55
C ILE A 227 13.95 -3.44 -23.60
N VAL A 228 15.19 -3.91 -23.45
CA VAL A 228 15.81 -4.88 -24.34
C VAL A 228 15.93 -6.21 -23.61
N THR A 229 15.20 -7.23 -24.10
CA THR A 229 15.21 -8.57 -23.51
C THR A 229 16.02 -9.53 -24.36
N MET A 230 16.96 -10.22 -23.73
CA MET A 230 17.76 -11.30 -24.30
C MET A 230 17.46 -12.59 -23.54
N THR A 231 16.84 -13.55 -24.22
CA THR A 231 16.46 -14.84 -23.64
C THR A 231 17.34 -15.94 -24.21
N PHE A 232 17.91 -16.79 -23.34
CA PHE A 232 18.69 -17.94 -23.77
C PHE A 232 18.64 -19.07 -22.74
N LYS A 233 18.96 -20.29 -23.15
CA LYS A 233 19.21 -21.42 -22.25
C LYS A 233 20.71 -21.67 -22.20
N ALA A 234 21.28 -21.76 -21.01
CA ALA A 234 22.71 -21.99 -20.85
C ALA A 234 23.03 -23.48 -21.10
N ASP A 235 23.92 -23.76 -22.05
CA ASP A 235 24.38 -25.13 -22.31
C ASP A 235 25.45 -25.60 -21.33
N THR A 236 26.19 -24.65 -20.74
CA THR A 236 27.32 -24.90 -19.84
C THR A 236 27.27 -23.96 -18.64
N THR A 237 27.80 -24.41 -17.50
CA THR A 237 28.04 -23.55 -16.34
C THR A 237 29.29 -22.69 -16.57
N ALA A 238 29.18 -21.38 -16.35
CA ALA A 238 30.28 -20.41 -16.48
C ALA A 238 30.05 -19.22 -15.55
N ASP A 239 31.11 -18.57 -15.07
CA ASP A 239 31.05 -17.39 -14.17
C ASP A 239 31.55 -16.08 -14.83
N ASN A 240 31.91 -16.17 -16.11
CA ASN A 240 32.62 -15.12 -16.85
C ASN A 240 31.95 -14.81 -18.20
N MET A 241 30.63 -15.01 -18.28
CA MET A 241 29.85 -14.58 -19.43
C MET A 241 29.82 -13.06 -19.49
N LYS A 242 29.48 -12.53 -20.65
CA LYS A 242 29.42 -11.10 -20.92
C LYS A 242 28.02 -10.70 -21.36
N ILE A 243 27.53 -9.59 -20.83
CA ILE A 243 26.36 -8.89 -21.37
C ILE A 243 26.90 -7.65 -22.06
N VAL A 244 26.64 -7.49 -23.35
CA VAL A 244 27.27 -6.45 -24.17
C VAL A 244 26.25 -5.57 -24.87
N VAL A 245 26.55 -4.28 -24.92
CA VAL A 245 25.87 -3.26 -25.72
C VAL A 245 26.92 -2.63 -26.63
N TYR A 246 26.83 -2.92 -27.92
CA TYR A 246 27.66 -2.33 -28.96
C TYR A 246 27.12 -0.96 -29.33
N MET A 247 27.92 0.07 -29.08
CA MET A 247 27.52 1.47 -29.17
C MET A 247 28.41 2.26 -30.12
N GLY A 248 29.41 1.63 -30.75
CA GLY A 248 30.32 2.29 -31.66
C GLY A 248 29.67 2.67 -33.00
N GLY A 249 30.40 3.43 -33.80
CA GLY A 249 29.91 4.04 -35.02
C GLY A 249 29.24 5.41 -34.80
N GLY A 250 28.97 6.12 -35.90
CA GLY A 250 28.37 7.45 -35.86
C GLY A 250 29.39 8.60 -35.73
N ALA A 251 28.98 9.79 -36.17
CA ALA A 251 29.80 11.00 -36.09
C ALA A 251 29.34 11.85 -34.90
N GLY A 252 30.25 12.15 -33.97
CA GLY A 252 30.00 13.07 -32.85
C GLY A 252 29.93 12.41 -31.47
N ALA A 253 29.61 13.23 -30.47
CA ALA A 253 29.48 12.81 -29.07
C ALA A 253 28.01 12.51 -28.73
N TYR A 254 27.79 11.46 -27.95
CA TYR A 254 26.48 10.99 -27.49
C TYR A 254 26.64 10.21 -26.19
N GLY A 255 25.57 10.11 -25.40
CA GLY A 255 25.51 9.26 -24.22
C GLY A 255 24.57 8.08 -24.45
N VAL A 256 24.97 6.90 -24.00
CA VAL A 256 24.08 5.75 -23.81
C VAL A 256 23.99 5.51 -22.32
N TYR A 257 22.79 5.30 -21.78
CA TYR A 257 22.61 5.07 -20.36
C TYR A 257 21.77 3.85 -20.07
N LEU A 258 22.03 3.26 -18.89
CA LEU A 258 21.29 2.15 -18.32
C LEU A 258 20.62 2.62 -17.03
N GLU A 259 19.30 2.46 -16.97
CA GLU A 259 18.50 2.75 -15.76
C GLU A 259 18.59 1.61 -14.75
N LYS A 260 18.44 0.38 -15.25
CA LYS A 260 18.67 -0.85 -14.49
C LYS A 260 18.96 -2.01 -15.45
N ALA A 261 19.58 -3.05 -14.91
CA ALA A 261 19.66 -4.36 -15.54
C ALA A 261 18.99 -5.38 -14.62
N GLU A 262 18.14 -6.23 -15.21
CA GLU A 262 17.50 -7.34 -14.51
C GLU A 262 17.93 -8.65 -15.16
N ILE A 263 18.23 -9.64 -14.34
CA ILE A 263 18.59 -10.99 -14.77
C ILE A 263 17.64 -11.93 -14.07
N TYR A 264 16.79 -12.60 -14.85
CA TYR A 264 15.96 -13.68 -14.35
C TYR A 264 16.62 -14.99 -14.71
N SER A 265 16.85 -15.85 -13.73
CA SER A 265 17.33 -17.21 -13.95
C SER A 265 16.27 -18.20 -13.52
N SER A 266 15.84 -19.05 -14.45
CA SER A 266 14.83 -20.08 -14.23
C SER A 266 15.44 -21.47 -14.30
N THR A 267 15.29 -22.26 -13.25
CA THR A 267 15.76 -23.65 -13.17
C THR A 267 14.59 -24.62 -13.08
N GLY A 268 14.78 -25.85 -13.59
CA GLY A 268 13.71 -26.83 -13.71
C GLY A 268 12.88 -26.69 -14.98
N VAL A 269 11.81 -27.45 -15.07
CA VAL A 269 10.91 -27.49 -16.23
C VAL A 269 9.46 -27.38 -15.77
N GLU A 270 8.65 -26.71 -16.58
CA GLU A 270 7.21 -26.79 -16.42
C GLU A 270 6.75 -28.20 -16.82
N ASN A 271 5.98 -28.85 -15.94
CA ASN A 271 5.38 -30.15 -16.22
C ASN A 271 3.86 -30.03 -16.18
N LEU A 272 3.24 -30.26 -17.33
CA LEU A 272 1.80 -30.23 -17.52
C LEU A 272 1.28 -31.66 -17.71
N THR A 273 0.23 -32.03 -16.97
CA THR A 273 -0.47 -33.31 -17.14
C THR A 273 -1.88 -33.04 -17.67
N GLU A 274 -2.20 -33.50 -18.88
CA GLU A 274 -3.57 -33.37 -19.43
C GLU A 274 -4.55 -34.18 -18.55
N VAL A 275 -5.52 -33.47 -17.98
CA VAL A 275 -6.56 -34.05 -17.11
C VAL A 275 -7.96 -33.96 -17.73
N TYR A 276 -8.15 -33.10 -18.73
CA TYR A 276 -9.41 -33.02 -19.48
C TYR A 276 -9.16 -32.47 -20.89
N LYS A 277 -9.92 -32.96 -21.87
CA LYS A 277 -9.91 -32.45 -23.24
C LYS A 277 -11.29 -32.56 -23.90
N GLN A 278 -11.64 -31.51 -24.65
CA GLN A 278 -12.84 -31.42 -25.47
C GLN A 278 -12.51 -30.80 -26.83
N ASP A 279 -12.63 -31.60 -27.90
CA ASP A 279 -12.37 -31.18 -29.29
C ASP A 279 -13.63 -30.86 -30.08
N PHE A 280 -14.83 -31.02 -29.49
CA PHE A 280 -16.14 -30.70 -30.08
C PHE A 280 -16.44 -31.39 -31.42
N SER A 281 -15.73 -32.48 -31.74
CA SER A 281 -15.92 -33.24 -32.98
C SER A 281 -17.14 -34.17 -32.95
N ASP A 282 -17.59 -34.58 -31.76
CA ASP A 282 -18.78 -35.43 -31.56
C ASP A 282 -20.02 -34.59 -31.19
N ALA A 283 -21.13 -34.82 -31.88
CA ALA A 283 -22.41 -34.17 -31.60
C ALA A 283 -22.95 -34.45 -30.19
N ALA A 284 -22.59 -35.58 -29.57
CA ALA A 284 -23.00 -35.94 -28.22
C ALA A 284 -22.46 -34.97 -27.15
N VAL A 285 -21.38 -34.24 -27.44
CA VAL A 285 -20.79 -33.22 -26.56
C VAL A 285 -21.80 -32.13 -26.20
N MET A 286 -22.74 -31.82 -27.09
CA MET A 286 -23.76 -30.81 -26.83
C MET A 286 -24.68 -31.16 -25.65
N ASN A 287 -24.73 -32.42 -25.20
CA ASN A 287 -25.46 -32.80 -23.99
C ASN A 287 -24.85 -32.18 -22.71
N GLY A 288 -23.55 -31.90 -22.72
CA GLY A 288 -22.83 -31.23 -21.64
C GLY A 288 -22.70 -29.71 -21.84
N VAL A 289 -23.29 -29.15 -22.90
CA VAL A 289 -23.24 -27.72 -23.20
C VAL A 289 -24.60 -27.10 -22.95
N ALA A 290 -24.71 -26.18 -21.99
CA ALA A 290 -25.96 -25.52 -21.64
C ALA A 290 -25.89 -24.01 -21.88
N ASN A 291 -26.93 -23.45 -22.48
CA ASN A 291 -27.12 -22.01 -22.51
C ASN A 291 -27.58 -21.55 -21.12
N THR A 292 -26.78 -20.73 -20.46
CA THR A 292 -27.03 -20.24 -19.10
C THR A 292 -27.35 -18.73 -19.07
N ALA A 293 -27.55 -18.14 -20.26
CA ALA A 293 -27.93 -16.74 -20.41
C ALA A 293 -29.28 -16.45 -19.73
N PHE A 294 -29.37 -15.30 -19.05
CA PHE A 294 -30.56 -14.87 -18.32
C PHE A 294 -31.68 -14.38 -19.26
N ASP A 295 -31.32 -13.82 -20.42
CA ASP A 295 -32.21 -13.45 -21.53
C ASP A 295 -31.80 -14.25 -22.78
N GLU A 296 -32.68 -15.12 -23.27
CA GLU A 296 -32.42 -16.03 -24.40
C GLU A 296 -32.01 -15.28 -25.67
N VAL A 297 -30.70 -15.20 -25.92
CA VAL A 297 -30.18 -14.54 -27.12
C VAL A 297 -28.98 -15.27 -27.72
N SER A 298 -28.22 -16.07 -26.96
CA SER A 298 -27.07 -16.82 -27.51
C SER A 298 -27.50 -18.13 -28.18
N VAL A 299 -27.09 -18.40 -29.41
CA VAL A 299 -27.33 -19.69 -30.08
C VAL A 299 -26.07 -20.55 -29.98
N LEU A 300 -26.18 -21.73 -29.38
CA LEU A 300 -25.10 -22.71 -29.24
C LEU A 300 -25.30 -23.82 -30.27
N SER A 301 -24.26 -24.14 -31.03
CA SER A 301 -24.29 -25.20 -32.04
C SER A 301 -22.91 -25.77 -32.29
N LEU A 302 -22.83 -26.89 -33.02
CA LEU A 302 -21.56 -27.33 -33.60
C LEU A 302 -21.47 -26.92 -35.06
N SER A 303 -20.30 -26.43 -35.45
CA SER A 303 -20.01 -26.10 -36.85
C SER A 303 -18.56 -26.48 -37.14
N GLU A 304 -18.35 -27.31 -38.16
CA GLU A 304 -17.02 -27.79 -38.58
C GLU A 304 -16.19 -28.44 -37.46
N GLY A 305 -16.87 -29.15 -36.54
CA GLY A 305 -16.23 -29.81 -35.40
C GLY A 305 -15.82 -28.86 -34.27
N LYS A 306 -16.40 -27.65 -34.21
CA LYS A 306 -16.12 -26.64 -33.19
C LYS A 306 -17.40 -26.21 -32.50
N LEU A 307 -17.32 -25.84 -31.22
CA LEU A 307 -18.43 -25.17 -30.55
C LEU A 307 -18.59 -23.78 -31.11
N LYS A 308 -19.75 -23.48 -31.66
CA LYS A 308 -20.14 -22.17 -32.18
C LYS A 308 -21.12 -21.50 -31.22
N VAL A 309 -20.79 -20.27 -30.83
CA VAL A 309 -21.59 -19.38 -29.98
C VAL A 309 -21.94 -18.16 -30.81
N GLU A 310 -23.22 -17.98 -31.13
CA GLU A 310 -23.71 -16.78 -31.81
C GLU A 310 -24.34 -15.82 -30.80
N ILE A 311 -23.82 -14.59 -30.75
CA ILE A 311 -24.34 -13.48 -29.96
C ILE A 311 -24.94 -12.47 -30.95
N PRO A 312 -26.25 -12.54 -31.26
CA PRO A 312 -26.88 -11.68 -32.26
C PRO A 312 -27.02 -10.23 -31.79
N ASN A 313 -27.09 -10.00 -30.47
CA ASN A 313 -27.04 -8.67 -29.87
C ASN A 313 -26.46 -8.70 -28.45
N TYR A 314 -25.83 -7.59 -28.06
CA TYR A 314 -25.43 -7.34 -26.67
C TYR A 314 -26.54 -6.61 -25.90
N PRO A 315 -26.59 -6.76 -24.57
CA PRO A 315 -27.49 -5.98 -23.72
C PRO A 315 -27.15 -4.48 -23.80
N GLU A 316 -28.16 -3.62 -23.60
CA GLU A 316 -27.96 -2.15 -23.54
C GLU A 316 -27.05 -1.77 -22.36
N ASN A 317 -27.23 -2.43 -21.21
CA ASN A 317 -26.34 -2.33 -20.05
C ASN A 317 -25.16 -3.32 -20.20
N ARG A 318 -24.04 -2.86 -20.77
CA ARG A 318 -22.86 -3.69 -21.12
C ARG A 318 -21.97 -4.09 -19.93
N GLU A 319 -22.40 -3.84 -18.70
CA GLU A 319 -21.69 -4.25 -17.47
C GLU A 319 -22.16 -5.61 -16.92
N GLU A 320 -23.30 -6.13 -17.39
CA GLU A 320 -23.86 -7.40 -16.91
C GLU A 320 -23.32 -8.59 -17.73
N VAL A 321 -22.11 -9.02 -17.37
CA VAL A 321 -21.35 -10.07 -18.10
C VAL A 321 -22.08 -11.41 -18.21
N TRP A 322 -23.00 -11.71 -17.30
CA TRP A 322 -23.76 -12.97 -17.23
C TRP A 322 -24.92 -13.05 -18.24
N LEU A 323 -25.36 -11.93 -18.83
CA LEU A 323 -26.48 -11.90 -19.78
C LEU A 323 -26.19 -12.67 -21.08
N ARG A 324 -24.92 -12.87 -21.43
CA ARG A 324 -24.52 -13.81 -22.49
C ARG A 324 -23.63 -14.86 -21.87
N SER A 325 -24.16 -16.02 -21.56
CA SER A 325 -23.38 -17.06 -20.89
C SER A 325 -23.77 -18.46 -21.36
N PHE A 326 -22.80 -19.36 -21.26
CA PHE A 326 -23.01 -20.78 -21.48
C PHE A 326 -22.05 -21.57 -20.61
N SER A 327 -22.39 -22.83 -20.37
CA SER A 327 -21.54 -23.75 -19.64
C SER A 327 -21.11 -24.94 -20.49
N VAL A 328 -19.95 -25.51 -20.15
CA VAL A 328 -19.42 -26.76 -20.69
C VAL A 328 -19.07 -27.64 -19.49
N ALA A 329 -19.93 -28.62 -19.21
CA ALA A 329 -19.72 -29.58 -18.15
C ALA A 329 -18.53 -30.50 -18.45
N THR A 330 -17.86 -30.91 -17.40
CA THR A 330 -16.75 -31.87 -17.45
C THR A 330 -16.96 -32.94 -16.38
N ASP A 331 -16.17 -34.00 -16.46
CA ASP A 331 -16.00 -35.03 -15.42
C ASP A 331 -14.76 -34.78 -14.56
N LEU A 332 -14.18 -33.58 -14.63
CA LEU A 332 -12.98 -33.21 -13.90
C LEU A 332 -13.32 -32.79 -12.47
N ASP A 333 -12.61 -33.39 -11.51
CA ASP A 333 -12.58 -32.92 -10.13
C ASP A 333 -11.33 -32.06 -9.90
N LEU A 334 -11.52 -30.90 -9.27
CA LEU A 334 -10.42 -30.02 -8.87
C LEU A 334 -10.08 -30.24 -7.40
N LYS A 335 -8.79 -30.09 -7.09
CA LYS A 335 -8.28 -30.18 -5.72
C LYS A 335 -7.83 -28.81 -5.22
N GLU A 336 -8.21 -28.45 -4.00
CA GLU A 336 -7.78 -27.21 -3.35
C GLU A 336 -6.25 -27.07 -3.37
N GLY A 337 -5.78 -25.90 -3.81
CA GLY A 337 -4.36 -25.56 -3.88
C GLY A 337 -3.63 -26.12 -5.10
N SER A 338 -4.21 -27.05 -5.88
CA SER A 338 -3.64 -27.46 -7.17
C SER A 338 -3.80 -26.36 -8.21
N SER A 339 -2.80 -26.20 -9.08
CA SER A 339 -2.80 -25.25 -10.19
C SER A 339 -3.09 -25.95 -11.51
N TYR A 340 -3.87 -25.31 -12.37
CA TYR A 340 -4.29 -25.84 -13.65
C TYR A 340 -4.15 -24.79 -14.75
N ARG A 341 -3.84 -25.23 -15.96
CA ARG A 341 -3.83 -24.43 -17.19
C ARG A 341 -5.01 -24.82 -18.07
N VAL A 342 -5.77 -23.81 -18.49
CA VAL A 342 -6.88 -23.98 -19.43
C VAL A 342 -6.48 -23.39 -20.76
N THR A 343 -6.51 -24.23 -21.81
CA THR A 343 -6.18 -23.79 -23.16
C THR A 343 -7.32 -24.07 -24.13
N ALA A 344 -7.50 -23.21 -25.13
CA ALA A 344 -8.39 -23.46 -26.26
C ALA A 344 -7.99 -22.61 -27.48
N SER A 345 -8.37 -23.06 -28.68
CA SER A 345 -8.35 -22.22 -29.88
C SER A 345 -9.68 -21.50 -30.01
N VAL A 346 -9.65 -20.17 -30.15
CA VAL A 346 -10.86 -19.34 -30.22
C VAL A 346 -10.84 -18.46 -31.45
N THR A 347 -11.92 -18.43 -32.24
CA THR A 347 -12.10 -17.41 -33.28
C THR A 347 -13.24 -16.49 -32.92
N ALA A 348 -13.09 -15.18 -33.08
CA ALA A 348 -14.17 -14.23 -32.88
C ALA A 348 -14.32 -13.29 -34.09
N THR A 349 -15.56 -13.04 -34.52
CA THR A 349 -15.82 -12.09 -35.62
C THR A 349 -15.74 -10.62 -35.19
N ALA A 350 -15.84 -10.37 -33.89
CA ALA A 350 -15.66 -9.07 -33.24
C ALA A 350 -14.86 -9.26 -31.94
N ALA A 351 -14.19 -8.20 -31.48
CA ALA A 351 -13.47 -8.25 -30.21
C ALA A 351 -14.43 -8.57 -29.04
N GLN A 352 -14.00 -9.42 -28.11
CA GLN A 352 -14.87 -10.00 -27.08
C GLN A 352 -14.19 -9.99 -25.72
N THR A 353 -14.81 -9.39 -24.71
CA THR A 353 -14.39 -9.60 -23.31
C THR A 353 -15.02 -10.89 -22.79
N TYR A 354 -14.25 -11.70 -22.08
CA TYR A 354 -14.74 -12.96 -21.52
C TYR A 354 -14.36 -13.10 -20.06
N TYR A 355 -15.19 -13.82 -19.32
CA TYR A 355 -14.84 -14.44 -18.04
C TYR A 355 -15.11 -15.95 -18.14
N ILE A 356 -14.25 -16.74 -17.53
CA ILE A 356 -14.39 -18.19 -17.40
C ILE A 356 -14.40 -18.49 -15.91
N ASN A 357 -15.50 -19.05 -15.43
CA ASN A 357 -15.61 -19.51 -14.04
C ASN A 357 -15.46 -21.02 -14.01
N TYR A 358 -14.74 -21.51 -13.00
CA TYR A 358 -14.59 -22.94 -12.72
C TYR A 358 -15.55 -23.28 -11.60
N GLU A 359 -16.72 -23.80 -11.96
CA GLU A 359 -17.88 -23.94 -11.08
C GLU A 359 -18.35 -25.39 -11.05
N ASN A 360 -19.04 -25.82 -9.99
CA ASN A 360 -19.69 -27.13 -10.00
C ASN A 360 -20.83 -27.11 -11.03
N ALA A 361 -20.98 -28.18 -11.80
CA ALA A 361 -21.98 -28.26 -12.87
C ALA A 361 -23.45 -28.08 -12.38
N GLU A 362 -23.75 -28.42 -11.12
CA GLU A 362 -25.10 -28.33 -10.55
C GLU A 362 -25.30 -27.07 -9.70
N LEU A 363 -24.29 -26.71 -8.88
CA LEU A 363 -24.36 -25.60 -7.92
C LEU A 363 -23.94 -24.25 -8.52
N ALA A 364 -23.33 -24.25 -9.71
CA ALA A 364 -22.88 -23.06 -10.44
C ALA A 364 -22.07 -22.09 -9.53
N PHE A 365 -22.43 -20.80 -9.53
CA PHE A 365 -21.71 -19.75 -8.80
C PHE A 365 -21.67 -19.96 -7.28
N GLU A 366 -22.60 -20.73 -6.71
CA GLU A 366 -22.59 -21.07 -5.27
C GLU A 366 -21.40 -21.96 -4.92
N SER A 367 -20.84 -22.67 -5.91
CA SER A 367 -19.60 -23.42 -5.76
C SER A 367 -18.61 -23.12 -6.88
N ARG A 368 -17.94 -21.97 -6.79
CA ARG A 368 -16.84 -21.57 -7.68
C ARG A 368 -15.47 -21.81 -7.05
N ALA A 369 -14.58 -22.51 -7.76
CA ALA A 369 -13.19 -22.75 -7.35
C ALA A 369 -12.19 -21.76 -7.96
N GLY A 370 -12.58 -21.00 -8.99
CA GLY A 370 -11.74 -19.93 -9.53
C GLY A 370 -12.41 -19.18 -10.69
N GLN A 371 -11.74 -18.14 -11.18
CA GLN A 371 -12.17 -17.36 -12.34
C GLN A 371 -10.96 -16.77 -13.06
N ASN A 372 -11.01 -16.74 -14.39
CA ASN A 372 -10.13 -15.92 -15.22
C ASN A 372 -10.96 -15.02 -16.15
N GLY A 373 -10.35 -13.96 -16.67
CA GLY A 373 -10.97 -13.11 -17.67
C GLY A 373 -9.95 -12.46 -18.59
N GLY A 374 -10.42 -11.93 -19.71
CA GLY A 374 -9.57 -11.31 -20.71
C GLY A 374 -10.35 -10.77 -21.90
N THR A 375 -9.63 -10.47 -22.97
CA THR A 375 -10.22 -10.00 -24.23
C THR A 375 -9.64 -10.77 -25.41
N TRP A 376 -10.51 -11.32 -26.24
CA TRP A 376 -10.15 -11.87 -27.55
C TRP A 376 -10.23 -10.78 -28.61
N ALA A 377 -9.24 -10.74 -29.50
CA ALA A 377 -9.23 -9.88 -30.67
C ALA A 377 -10.08 -10.48 -31.81
N VAL A 378 -10.32 -9.68 -32.85
CA VAL A 378 -10.95 -10.17 -34.10
C VAL A 378 -10.03 -11.20 -34.76
N GLY A 379 -10.59 -12.33 -35.19
CA GLY A 379 -9.85 -13.42 -35.81
C GLY A 379 -9.47 -14.52 -34.82
N GLY A 380 -8.37 -15.23 -35.09
CA GLY A 380 -7.91 -16.36 -34.30
C GLY A 380 -7.14 -15.92 -33.04
N ASN A 381 -7.45 -16.56 -31.92
CA ASN A 381 -6.91 -16.33 -30.59
C ASN A 381 -6.53 -17.67 -29.95
N ALA A 382 -5.55 -17.64 -29.05
CA ALA A 382 -5.25 -18.73 -28.14
C ALA A 382 -5.72 -18.33 -26.73
N LEU A 383 -6.66 -19.08 -26.17
CA LEU A 383 -6.91 -19.05 -24.74
C LEU A 383 -5.79 -19.84 -24.06
N SER A 384 -5.13 -19.24 -23.08
CA SER A 384 -4.17 -19.90 -22.19
C SER A 384 -4.19 -19.14 -20.88
N VAL A 385 -4.89 -19.68 -19.89
CA VAL A 385 -5.04 -19.07 -18.57
C VAL A 385 -4.74 -20.09 -17.49
N ASP A 386 -4.01 -19.65 -16.47
CA ASP A 386 -3.69 -20.46 -15.30
C ASP A 386 -4.58 -20.03 -14.14
N PHE A 387 -4.98 -21.00 -13.31
CA PHE A 387 -5.67 -20.75 -12.06
C PHE A 387 -5.25 -21.76 -11.00
N THR A 388 -5.36 -21.37 -9.74
CA THR A 388 -5.23 -22.28 -8.59
C THR A 388 -6.60 -22.48 -7.99
N ALA A 389 -7.03 -23.73 -7.82
CA ALA A 389 -8.33 -24.04 -7.26
C ALA A 389 -8.39 -23.60 -5.79
N SER A 390 -9.33 -22.70 -5.47
CA SER A 390 -9.52 -22.16 -4.12
C SER A 390 -10.23 -23.12 -3.15
N LYS A 391 -10.73 -24.25 -3.67
CA LYS A 391 -11.37 -25.33 -2.91
C LYS A 391 -11.43 -26.60 -3.75
N ASP A 392 -11.67 -27.72 -3.09
CA ASP A 392 -12.08 -28.96 -3.76
C ASP A 392 -13.40 -28.72 -4.51
N LEU A 393 -13.49 -29.22 -5.74
CA LEU A 393 -14.66 -29.04 -6.60
C LEU A 393 -14.89 -30.29 -7.44
N GLU A 394 -15.92 -31.06 -7.09
CA GLU A 394 -16.34 -32.21 -7.88
C GLU A 394 -17.14 -31.77 -9.12
N ASN A 395 -17.06 -32.54 -10.20
CA ASN A 395 -17.83 -32.33 -11.45
C ASN A 395 -17.75 -30.89 -11.95
N MET A 396 -16.53 -30.41 -12.20
CA MET A 396 -16.31 -29.04 -12.66
C MET A 396 -17.01 -28.79 -14.00
N SER A 397 -17.50 -27.57 -14.18
CA SER A 397 -18.04 -27.03 -15.41
C SER A 397 -17.38 -25.68 -15.68
N PHE A 398 -17.01 -25.45 -16.94
CA PHE A 398 -16.61 -24.13 -17.38
C PHE A 398 -17.86 -23.29 -17.58
N HIS A 399 -17.98 -22.17 -16.89
CA HIS A 399 -19.07 -21.22 -17.10
C HIS A 399 -18.53 -19.93 -17.72
N PHE A 400 -18.74 -19.81 -19.03
CA PHE A 400 -18.31 -18.67 -19.84
C PHE A 400 -19.32 -17.53 -19.73
N GLN A 401 -18.83 -16.32 -19.50
CA GLN A 401 -19.61 -15.08 -19.45
C GLN A 401 -19.05 -14.09 -20.48
N LEU A 402 -19.89 -13.70 -21.43
CA LEU A 402 -19.56 -12.99 -22.67
C LEU A 402 -20.43 -11.73 -22.86
N GLY A 403 -21.15 -11.29 -21.83
CA GLY A 403 -22.10 -10.15 -21.93
C GLY A 403 -21.44 -8.80 -22.19
N LYS A 404 -20.12 -8.67 -21.99
CA LYS A 404 -19.35 -7.43 -22.18
C LYS A 404 -18.56 -7.46 -23.49
N ALA A 405 -18.66 -6.39 -24.27
CA ALA A 405 -17.84 -6.16 -25.47
C ALA A 405 -16.91 -4.95 -25.27
N PRO A 406 -15.67 -4.96 -25.80
CA PRO A 406 -14.72 -3.84 -25.65
C PRO A 406 -15.12 -2.54 -26.38
N ALA A 407 -16.10 -2.59 -27.31
CA ALA A 407 -16.60 -1.46 -28.10
C ALA A 407 -18.10 -1.62 -28.41
N GLU A 408 -18.70 -0.69 -29.15
CA GLU A 408 -20.06 -0.81 -29.73
C GLU A 408 -20.13 -1.93 -30.77
N THR A 409 -20.06 -3.17 -30.28
CA THR A 409 -20.24 -4.38 -31.07
C THR A 409 -21.74 -4.67 -31.11
N ALA A 410 -22.28 -4.81 -32.32
CA ALA A 410 -23.68 -5.15 -32.53
C ALA A 410 -23.91 -6.64 -32.31
N SER A 411 -23.11 -7.50 -32.93
CA SER A 411 -23.20 -8.97 -32.84
C SER A 411 -21.82 -9.61 -32.86
N ASN A 412 -21.73 -10.88 -32.48
CA ASN A 412 -20.50 -11.67 -32.52
C ASN A 412 -20.79 -13.13 -32.81
N VAL A 413 -19.84 -13.80 -33.47
CA VAL A 413 -19.81 -15.25 -33.62
C VAL A 413 -18.45 -15.71 -33.11
N ILE A 414 -18.49 -16.60 -32.12
CA ILE A 414 -17.32 -17.16 -31.49
C ILE A 414 -17.28 -18.65 -31.79
N THR A 415 -16.12 -19.17 -32.17
CA THR A 415 -15.88 -20.61 -32.22
C THR A 415 -14.81 -21.00 -31.22
N ILE A 416 -15.03 -22.10 -30.51
CA ILE A 416 -14.11 -22.65 -29.51
C ILE A 416 -13.80 -24.10 -29.91
N ASP A 417 -12.52 -24.44 -29.85
CA ASP A 417 -12.00 -25.75 -30.23
C ASP A 417 -10.81 -26.13 -29.34
N ASN A 418 -10.54 -27.43 -29.20
CA ASN A 418 -9.45 -27.98 -28.40
C ASN A 418 -9.39 -27.42 -26.97
N LEU A 419 -10.53 -27.35 -26.29
CA LEU A 419 -10.61 -26.94 -24.89
C LEU A 419 -9.95 -28.03 -24.04
N LYS A 420 -8.89 -27.67 -23.32
CA LYS A 420 -8.05 -28.59 -22.55
C LYS A 420 -7.79 -28.04 -21.16
N VAL A 421 -7.78 -28.92 -20.16
CA VAL A 421 -7.25 -28.64 -18.82
C VAL A 421 -6.02 -29.49 -18.60
N GLU A 422 -4.95 -28.86 -18.17
CA GLU A 422 -3.73 -29.52 -17.73
C GLU A 422 -3.47 -29.17 -16.27
N GLU A 423 -3.18 -30.15 -15.42
CA GLU A 423 -2.65 -29.91 -14.09
C GLU A 423 -1.18 -29.48 -14.19
N ILE A 424 -0.84 -28.37 -13.53
CA ILE A 424 0.52 -27.84 -13.45
C ILE A 424 1.20 -28.52 -12.26
N THR A 425 2.02 -29.53 -12.54
CA THR A 425 2.66 -30.38 -11.52
C THR A 425 4.01 -29.84 -11.05
N SER A 426 4.66 -29.00 -11.86
CA SER A 426 5.80 -28.18 -11.46
C SER A 426 5.91 -26.98 -12.37
N VAL A 427 6.45 -25.87 -11.85
CA VAL A 427 6.89 -24.71 -12.62
C VAL A 427 8.38 -24.47 -12.38
N PRO A 428 9.10 -23.84 -13.32
CA PRO A 428 10.50 -23.47 -13.09
C PRO A 428 10.63 -22.51 -11.90
N ASP A 429 11.61 -22.76 -11.03
CA ASP A 429 11.96 -21.81 -9.98
C ASP A 429 12.73 -20.64 -10.60
N THR A 430 12.27 -19.41 -10.36
CA THR A 430 12.78 -18.21 -11.02
C THR A 430 13.31 -17.22 -10.00
N VAL A 431 14.61 -16.93 -10.09
CA VAL A 431 15.29 -15.92 -9.28
C VAL A 431 15.49 -14.66 -10.11
N LYS A 432 15.18 -13.49 -9.54
CA LYS A 432 15.41 -12.18 -10.14
C LYS A 432 16.56 -11.47 -9.43
N GLU A 433 17.60 -11.14 -10.17
CA GLU A 433 18.65 -10.22 -9.75
C GLU A 433 18.45 -8.86 -10.42
N THR A 434 18.61 -7.77 -9.67
CA THR A 434 18.47 -6.41 -10.21
C THR A 434 19.68 -5.57 -9.85
N THR A 435 20.37 -5.06 -10.86
CA THR A 435 21.37 -4.00 -10.72
C THR A 435 20.70 -2.66 -10.98
N ARG A 436 20.66 -1.77 -9.98
CA ARG A 436 20.26 -0.36 -10.17
C ARG A 436 21.41 0.57 -9.80
N PHE A 437 21.37 1.78 -10.34
CA PHE A 437 22.47 2.76 -10.23
C PHE A 437 22.10 3.94 -9.34
N MET A 438 21.31 3.66 -8.31
CA MET A 438 20.72 4.64 -7.39
C MET A 438 20.94 4.22 -5.94
N PRO A 439 20.80 5.13 -4.96
CA PRO A 439 20.77 4.78 -3.55
C PRO A 439 19.43 4.11 -3.20
N TYR A 440 19.44 2.85 -2.80
CA TYR A 440 18.23 2.12 -2.37
C TYR A 440 18.55 0.96 -1.42
N GLY A 441 17.50 0.42 -0.77
CA GLY A 441 17.55 -0.80 0.04
C GLY A 441 17.58 -0.53 1.55
N GLU A 442 17.77 -1.59 2.34
CA GLU A 442 17.79 -1.52 3.81
C GLU A 442 18.78 -0.48 4.36
N ASN A 443 19.84 -0.19 3.60
CA ASN A 443 20.88 0.75 3.99
C ASN A 443 20.51 2.23 3.80
N THR A 444 19.42 2.56 3.08
CA THR A 444 18.98 3.96 2.86
C THR A 444 17.59 4.25 3.40
N GLY A 445 16.74 3.24 3.61
CA GLY A 445 15.38 3.41 4.13
C GLY A 445 14.36 3.90 3.08
N TYR A 446 14.72 3.90 1.79
CA TYR A 446 13.79 4.20 0.69
C TYR A 446 14.08 3.40 -0.59
N ASP A 447 13.04 3.20 -1.39
CA ASP A 447 13.01 2.39 -2.61
C ASP A 447 11.99 2.93 -3.64
N VAL A 448 11.95 2.33 -4.82
CA VAL A 448 11.03 2.65 -5.92
C VAL A 448 10.38 1.40 -6.49
N PHE A 449 9.11 1.50 -6.87
CA PHE A 449 8.37 0.47 -7.59
C PHE A 449 7.54 1.07 -8.72
N ASN A 450 7.87 0.78 -9.97
CA ASN A 450 7.25 1.44 -11.12
C ASN A 450 6.19 0.63 -11.85
N GLY A 451 5.97 -0.64 -11.47
CA GLY A 451 5.16 -1.59 -12.22
C GLY A 451 6.01 -2.48 -13.13
N SER A 452 6.95 -1.93 -13.91
CA SER A 452 7.96 -2.72 -14.63
C SER A 452 8.97 -3.43 -13.71
N ASP A 453 8.92 -3.16 -12.41
CA ASP A 453 9.65 -3.90 -11.38
C ASP A 453 8.94 -5.20 -10.96
N ASP A 454 7.67 -5.37 -11.32
CA ASP A 454 6.84 -6.54 -11.03
C ASP A 454 7.37 -7.80 -11.74
N THR A 455 7.27 -8.95 -11.08
CA THR A 455 7.62 -10.26 -11.62
C THR A 455 6.51 -10.85 -12.49
N SER A 456 5.32 -10.25 -12.52
CA SER A 456 4.16 -10.70 -13.32
C SER A 456 4.33 -10.56 -14.84
N GLY A 457 5.45 -10.00 -15.31
CA GLY A 457 5.74 -9.81 -16.74
C GLY A 457 4.98 -8.64 -17.37
N LYS A 458 4.28 -7.83 -16.57
CA LYS A 458 3.64 -6.59 -17.01
C LYS A 458 4.67 -5.45 -17.05
N PHE A 459 5.14 -5.12 -18.25
CA PHE A 459 6.10 -4.04 -18.49
C PHE A 459 5.43 -2.67 -18.53
N ASP A 460 4.80 -2.27 -17.43
CA ASP A 460 4.02 -1.05 -17.36
C ASP A 460 4.57 -0.11 -16.28
N GLY A 461 4.77 1.16 -16.64
CA GLY A 461 5.43 2.17 -15.80
C GLY A 461 6.94 1.95 -15.60
N THR A 462 7.73 3.01 -15.74
CA THR A 462 9.19 3.01 -15.51
C THR A 462 9.62 4.28 -14.79
N GLY A 463 10.74 4.20 -14.08
CA GLY A 463 11.27 5.33 -13.34
C GLY A 463 12.39 4.95 -12.39
N ARG A 464 13.05 5.99 -11.88
CA ARG A 464 14.23 5.87 -11.03
C ARG A 464 14.29 6.97 -10.01
N ILE A 465 15.01 6.73 -8.93
CA ILE A 465 15.31 7.74 -7.93
C ILE A 465 16.80 8.06 -7.90
N TYR A 466 17.14 9.24 -7.39
CA TYR A 466 18.49 9.60 -6.96
C TYR A 466 18.37 10.69 -5.91
N THR A 467 19.48 11.03 -5.25
CA THR A 467 19.51 12.22 -4.42
C THR A 467 20.54 13.21 -4.92
N ASP A 468 20.22 14.48 -4.77
CA ASP A 468 21.11 15.61 -5.03
C ASP A 468 20.65 16.79 -4.18
N GLY A 469 21.58 17.64 -3.74
CA GLY A 469 21.26 18.86 -3.01
C GLY A 469 20.44 18.69 -1.71
N GLY A 470 20.43 17.50 -1.10
CA GLY A 470 19.62 17.20 0.09
C GLY A 470 18.16 16.87 -0.19
N ALA A 471 17.81 16.57 -1.45
CA ALA A 471 16.49 16.12 -1.87
C ALA A 471 16.57 14.76 -2.56
N LEU A 472 15.49 13.99 -2.46
CA LEU A 472 15.24 12.82 -3.30
C LEU A 472 14.54 13.28 -4.57
N HIS A 473 15.11 12.94 -5.71
CA HIS A 473 14.53 13.14 -7.02
C HIS A 473 13.96 11.82 -7.53
N TYR A 474 12.72 11.85 -7.98
CA TYR A 474 12.05 10.74 -8.61
C TYR A 474 11.70 11.09 -10.06
N ILE A 475 12.32 10.38 -10.99
CA ILE A 475 12.07 10.51 -12.43
C ILE A 475 11.15 9.38 -12.84
N VAL A 476 9.91 9.71 -13.19
CA VAL A 476 8.97 8.79 -13.82
C VAL A 476 9.17 8.90 -15.32
N SER A 477 9.89 7.95 -15.92
CA SER A 477 10.14 7.94 -17.36
C SER A 477 8.89 7.55 -18.15
N ASN A 478 8.08 6.63 -17.63
CA ASN A 478 6.78 6.29 -18.17
C ASN A 478 5.77 6.12 -17.04
N VAL A 479 4.61 6.76 -17.18
CA VAL A 479 3.50 6.64 -16.24
C VAL A 479 2.78 5.32 -16.49
N GLY A 480 2.69 4.49 -15.47
CA GLY A 480 1.98 3.23 -15.48
C GLY A 480 0.48 3.41 -15.62
N SER A 481 -0.20 2.43 -16.21
CA SER A 481 -1.64 2.50 -16.51
C SER A 481 -2.55 2.46 -15.28
N VAL A 482 -2.06 2.00 -14.13
CA VAL A 482 -2.81 1.86 -12.87
C VAL A 482 -2.22 2.72 -11.75
N ASP A 483 -3.07 3.08 -10.80
CA ASP A 483 -2.78 4.03 -9.72
C ASP A 483 -1.75 3.55 -8.68
N TYR A 484 -1.54 2.24 -8.56
CA TYR A 484 -0.55 1.63 -7.67
C TYR A 484 0.82 1.37 -8.33
N TYR A 485 1.03 1.85 -9.55
CA TYR A 485 2.36 1.93 -10.17
C TYR A 485 3.02 3.27 -9.88
N ASN A 486 4.30 3.38 -10.26
CA ASN A 486 5.16 4.54 -10.01
C ASN A 486 5.12 5.04 -8.56
N LYS A 487 5.77 4.29 -7.66
CA LYS A 487 5.86 4.52 -6.23
C LYS A 487 7.28 4.88 -5.80
N VAL A 488 7.40 5.83 -4.89
CA VAL A 488 8.53 5.94 -3.96
C VAL A 488 8.06 5.41 -2.62
N ILE A 489 8.85 4.51 -2.03
CA ILE A 489 8.53 3.83 -0.78
C ILE A 489 9.60 4.21 0.24
N PHE A 490 9.20 4.74 1.37
CA PHE A 490 10.06 4.99 2.52
C PHE A 490 9.69 3.99 3.61
N ARG A 491 10.66 3.29 4.17
CA ARG A 491 10.40 2.24 5.17
C ARG A 491 10.89 2.69 6.53
N LEU A 492 10.02 2.57 7.53
CA LEU A 492 10.31 3.01 8.89
C LEU A 492 9.59 2.09 9.89
N GLU A 493 10.31 1.68 10.93
CA GLU A 493 9.69 1.05 12.09
C GLU A 493 8.97 2.10 12.93
N LEU A 494 7.68 1.89 13.16
CA LEU A 494 6.85 2.74 14.02
C LEU A 494 6.56 2.00 15.32
N GLU A 495 6.70 2.70 16.44
CA GLU A 495 6.40 2.18 17.78
C GLU A 495 4.90 2.02 18.02
N GLU A 496 4.54 0.99 18.77
CA GLU A 496 3.19 0.70 19.23
C GLU A 496 2.57 1.82 20.08
N MET A 497 1.23 1.80 20.11
CA MET A 497 0.38 2.68 20.92
C MET A 497 0.69 4.17 20.70
N ALA A 498 0.98 4.55 19.47
CA ALA A 498 1.30 5.93 19.11
C ALA A 498 0.68 6.35 17.77
N THR A 499 0.27 7.62 17.71
CA THR A 499 -0.15 8.28 16.47
C THR A 499 1.03 9.06 15.89
N TYR A 500 1.06 9.21 14.56
CA TYR A 500 2.17 9.85 13.84
C TYR A 500 1.70 10.97 12.91
N LYS A 501 2.58 11.94 12.71
CA LYS A 501 2.45 13.00 11.70
C LYS A 501 3.63 12.95 10.74
N PHE A 502 3.32 12.97 9.45
CA PHE A 502 4.28 12.92 8.36
C PHE A 502 4.32 14.30 7.70
N VAL A 503 5.51 14.91 7.66
CA VAL A 503 5.72 16.23 7.08
C VAL A 503 6.81 16.16 6.03
N PHE A 504 6.53 16.58 4.81
CA PHE A 504 7.52 16.60 3.72
C PHE A 504 7.30 17.78 2.79
N LYS A 505 8.37 18.24 2.16
CA LYS A 505 8.30 19.22 1.07
C LYS A 505 8.36 18.49 -0.26
N ALA A 506 7.52 18.87 -1.20
CA ALA A 506 7.57 18.33 -2.55
C ALA A 506 7.21 19.36 -3.63
N LYS A 507 7.75 19.15 -4.82
CA LYS A 507 7.39 19.84 -6.07
C LYS A 507 7.56 18.86 -7.24
N ALA A 508 7.04 19.23 -8.39
CA ALA A 508 7.26 18.52 -9.64
C ALA A 508 7.50 19.49 -10.80
N ASP A 509 8.05 19.02 -11.92
CA ASP A 509 8.28 19.83 -13.13
C ASP A 509 6.98 20.30 -13.81
N LYS A 510 5.85 19.68 -13.45
CA LYS A 510 4.49 20.04 -13.86
C LYS A 510 3.50 19.56 -12.80
N GLU A 511 2.21 19.83 -12.99
CA GLU A 511 1.19 19.34 -12.07
C GLU A 511 1.15 17.80 -12.05
N VAL A 512 1.35 17.20 -10.88
CA VAL A 512 1.27 15.75 -10.67
C VAL A 512 0.29 15.45 -9.53
N LYS A 513 -0.74 14.67 -9.84
CA LYS A 513 -1.65 14.16 -8.81
C LYS A 513 -1.04 12.89 -8.22
N GLY A 514 -0.88 12.82 -6.91
CA GLY A 514 -0.38 11.64 -6.24
C GLY A 514 -1.28 11.17 -5.12
N ALA A 515 -1.01 9.98 -4.63
CA ALA A 515 -1.51 9.49 -3.36
C ALA A 515 -0.33 9.28 -2.41
N PHE A 516 -0.50 9.75 -1.18
CA PHE A 516 0.39 9.49 -0.06
C PHE A 516 -0.32 8.54 0.89
N LEU A 517 0.30 7.42 1.26
CA LEU A 517 -0.28 6.46 2.19
C LEU A 517 0.77 5.85 3.10
N VAL A 518 0.34 5.41 4.28
CA VAL A 518 1.20 4.70 5.23
C VAL A 518 0.52 3.39 5.58
N ASN A 519 1.12 2.27 5.18
CA ASN A 519 0.56 0.93 5.34
C ASN A 519 1.57 -0.01 5.99
N LEU A 520 1.09 -1.03 6.67
CA LEU A 520 1.94 -2.09 7.19
C LEU A 520 2.73 -2.74 6.04
N THR A 521 4.06 -2.87 6.18
CA THR A 521 4.90 -3.52 5.18
C THR A 521 4.46 -4.98 5.01
N ASN A 522 4.21 -5.43 3.78
CA ASN A 522 3.68 -6.75 3.44
C ASN A 522 2.31 -7.10 4.09
N GLY A 523 1.63 -6.13 4.68
CA GLY A 523 0.29 -6.29 5.24
C GLY A 523 -0.81 -6.20 4.18
N ALA A 524 -2.02 -6.58 4.58
CA ALA A 524 -3.21 -6.22 3.82
C ALA A 524 -3.31 -4.68 3.68
N TYR A 525 -4.06 -4.23 2.67
CA TYR A 525 -4.32 -2.81 2.49
C TYR A 525 -5.24 -2.30 3.62
N ASP A 526 -4.66 -1.59 4.59
CA ASP A 526 -5.35 -0.89 5.68
C ASP A 526 -4.49 0.31 6.13
N PRO A 527 -4.41 1.37 5.29
CA PRO A 527 -3.50 2.47 5.57
C PRO A 527 -3.92 3.25 6.82
N ILE A 528 -2.95 3.54 7.70
CA ILE A 528 -3.17 4.36 8.90
C ILE A 528 -3.19 5.85 8.57
N ALA A 529 -2.57 6.26 7.47
CA ALA A 529 -2.58 7.62 6.95
C ALA A 529 -2.81 7.58 5.44
N LEU A 530 -3.62 8.51 4.92
CA LEU A 530 -3.94 8.62 3.50
C LEU A 530 -4.18 10.09 3.13
N ALA A 531 -3.54 10.56 2.07
CA ALA A 531 -3.75 11.88 1.49
C ALA A 531 -3.55 11.84 -0.03
N PHE A 532 -4.06 12.84 -0.73
CA PHE A 532 -3.96 12.94 -2.19
C PHE A 532 -3.29 14.25 -2.60
N PRO A 533 -1.98 14.41 -2.37
CA PRO A 533 -1.27 15.63 -2.70
C PRO A 533 -1.26 15.91 -4.20
N VAL A 534 -1.53 17.16 -4.58
CA VAL A 534 -1.31 17.67 -5.93
C VAL A 534 -0.04 18.49 -5.91
N LEU A 535 1.01 17.97 -6.53
CA LEU A 535 2.30 18.65 -6.64
C LEU A 535 2.26 19.68 -7.76
N THR A 536 2.89 20.82 -7.53
CA THR A 536 3.05 21.90 -8.52
C THR A 536 4.52 22.17 -8.79
N THR A 537 4.80 23.16 -9.64
CA THR A 537 6.16 23.63 -9.93
C THR A 537 6.82 24.38 -8.77
N GLU A 538 6.02 24.83 -7.79
CA GLU A 538 6.50 25.45 -6.57
C GLU A 538 6.62 24.43 -5.44
N ALA A 539 7.66 24.56 -4.62
CA ALA A 539 7.82 23.72 -3.44
C ALA A 539 6.68 23.96 -2.44
N GLN A 540 5.98 22.89 -2.08
CA GLN A 540 4.87 22.89 -1.14
C GLN A 540 5.22 21.99 0.05
N GLU A 541 4.85 22.40 1.26
CA GLU A 541 4.94 21.55 2.45
C GLU A 541 3.61 20.84 2.66
N PHE A 542 3.65 19.52 2.78
CA PHE A 542 2.51 18.66 3.02
C PHE A 542 2.59 18.10 4.44
N THR A 543 1.45 18.06 5.12
CA THR A 543 1.29 17.43 6.43
C THR A 543 0.19 16.37 6.34
N VAL A 544 0.52 15.13 6.71
CA VAL A 544 -0.43 14.02 6.74
C VAL A 544 -0.44 13.44 8.15
N LEU A 545 -1.63 13.30 8.72
CA LEU A 545 -1.83 12.73 10.05
C LEU A 545 -2.26 11.27 9.93
N ALA A 546 -1.70 10.40 10.76
CA ALA A 546 -2.29 9.10 11.00
C ALA A 546 -3.66 9.27 11.66
N THR A 547 -4.61 8.44 11.23
CA THR A 547 -6.01 8.43 11.66
C THR A 547 -6.27 7.57 12.88
N ARG A 548 -5.29 6.76 13.27
CA ARG A 548 -5.34 5.83 14.40
C ARG A 548 -3.92 5.53 14.89
N ASP A 549 -3.84 4.97 16.08
CA ASP A 549 -2.58 4.49 16.65
C ASP A 549 -2.03 3.28 15.89
N VAL A 550 -0.71 3.21 15.84
CA VAL A 550 0.02 1.97 15.52
C VAL A 550 -0.23 0.98 16.66
N LEU A 551 -0.68 -0.24 16.35
CA LEU A 551 -1.10 -1.19 17.38
C LEU A 551 0.03 -2.08 17.90
N LEU A 552 1.09 -2.26 17.11
CA LEU A 552 2.24 -3.12 17.40
C LEU A 552 3.49 -2.50 16.76
N ASP A 553 4.64 -2.69 17.39
CA ASP A 553 5.94 -2.34 16.80
C ASP A 553 6.11 -3.07 15.48
N ASN A 554 6.18 -2.31 14.38
CA ASN A 554 6.28 -2.92 13.05
C ASN A 554 6.87 -1.98 12.01
N SER A 555 7.31 -2.57 10.90
CA SER A 555 7.72 -1.84 9.70
C SER A 555 6.51 -1.35 8.93
N TYR A 556 6.51 -0.08 8.60
CA TYR A 556 5.52 0.55 7.73
C TYR A 556 6.16 1.05 6.44
N ASP A 557 5.46 0.84 5.33
CA ASP A 557 5.75 1.45 4.05
C ASP A 557 4.98 2.78 3.96
N ILE A 558 5.73 3.88 3.94
CA ILE A 558 5.25 5.23 3.69
C ILE A 558 5.45 5.50 2.20
N ILE A 559 4.36 5.60 1.45
CA ILE A 559 4.38 5.55 -0.01
C ILE A 559 3.88 6.87 -0.58
N TYR A 560 4.63 7.42 -1.53
CA TYR A 560 4.10 8.37 -2.50
C TYR A 560 3.96 7.67 -3.85
N GLN A 561 2.78 7.68 -4.46
CA GLN A 561 2.50 7.04 -5.74
C GLN A 561 1.80 7.98 -6.71
N CYS A 562 2.10 7.85 -8.01
CA CYS A 562 1.57 8.75 -9.04
C CYS A 562 1.26 8.07 -10.38
N GLY A 563 1.14 6.74 -10.41
CA GLY A 563 0.66 6.02 -11.59
C GLY A 563 -0.82 6.32 -11.92
N GLY A 564 -1.28 5.82 -13.05
CA GLY A 564 -2.69 5.81 -13.42
C GLY A 564 -3.14 6.95 -14.34
N ALA A 565 -4.44 6.93 -14.65
CA ALA A 565 -5.06 7.79 -15.66
C ALA A 565 -4.93 9.30 -15.39
N ASP A 566 -4.81 9.70 -14.13
CA ASP A 566 -4.69 11.10 -13.72
C ASP A 566 -3.41 11.79 -14.23
N ASN A 567 -2.36 11.00 -14.49
CA ASN A 567 -1.08 11.49 -15.02
C ASN A 567 -0.75 10.93 -16.41
N ALA A 568 -1.62 10.10 -16.98
CA ALA A 568 -1.44 9.56 -18.32
C ALA A 568 -1.32 10.68 -19.36
N GLY A 569 -0.37 10.52 -20.30
CA GLY A 569 -0.16 11.49 -21.40
C GLY A 569 0.61 12.76 -21.02
N LYS A 570 1.04 12.93 -19.77
CA LYS A 570 1.86 14.09 -19.34
C LYS A 570 3.35 14.00 -19.74
N GLY A 571 3.74 12.89 -20.38
CA GLY A 571 5.13 12.54 -20.65
C GLY A 571 5.87 12.14 -19.37
N ALA A 572 7.20 12.22 -19.39
CA ALA A 572 8.01 11.99 -18.21
C ALA A 572 7.70 13.03 -17.11
N LEU A 573 7.80 12.62 -15.85
CA LEU A 573 7.60 13.46 -14.66
C LEU A 573 8.89 13.52 -13.86
N HIS A 574 9.19 14.69 -13.31
CA HIS A 574 10.28 14.87 -12.34
C HIS A 574 9.69 15.39 -11.05
N ILE A 575 9.76 14.59 -10.00
CA ILE A 575 9.30 14.92 -8.66
C ILE A 575 10.51 15.09 -7.75
N GLU A 576 10.48 16.09 -6.88
CA GLU A 576 11.48 16.32 -5.84
C GLU A 576 10.78 16.22 -4.48
N ILE A 577 11.33 15.43 -3.56
CA ILE A 577 10.90 15.30 -2.17
C ILE A 577 12.07 15.69 -1.27
N SER A 578 11.84 16.57 -0.32
CA SER A 578 12.86 17.06 0.62
C SER A 578 12.27 17.26 2.01
N ASP A 579 13.15 17.44 3.01
CA ASP A 579 12.76 17.82 4.38
C ASP A 579 11.70 16.88 4.99
N PHE A 580 11.83 15.57 4.71
CA PHE A 580 10.87 14.57 5.12
C PHE A 580 11.12 14.13 6.57
N ARG A 581 10.23 14.59 7.45
CA ARG A 581 10.22 14.39 8.90
C ARG A 581 8.99 13.60 9.32
N VAL A 582 9.18 12.71 10.28
CA VAL A 582 8.09 12.00 10.96
C VAL A 582 8.10 12.43 12.42
N TYR A 583 6.93 12.80 12.94
CA TYR A 583 6.72 13.17 14.33
C TYR A 583 5.85 12.13 15.01
N LYS A 584 6.25 11.72 16.21
CA LYS A 584 5.42 10.93 17.12
C LYS A 584 4.52 11.90 17.91
N ILE A 585 3.24 11.59 17.97
CA ILE A 585 2.24 12.34 18.73
C ILE A 585 1.91 11.51 19.98
N ALA A 586 2.15 12.09 21.15
CA ALA A 586 1.88 11.50 22.46
C ALA A 586 0.92 12.36 23.30
#